data_AF-A0A803XVR2-F1
#
_entry.id   AF-A0A803XVR2-F1
#
_cell.length_a   1.000
_cell.length_b   1.000
_cell.length_c   1.000
_cell.angle_alpha   90.00
_cell.angle_beta   90.00
_cell.angle_gamma   90.00
#
_symmetry.space_group_name_H-M   'P 1'
#
loop_
_entity.id
_entity.type
_entity.pdbx_description
1 polymer ?
#
loop_
_entity_poly.entity_id
_entity_poly.type
_entity_poly.pdbx_seq_one_letter_code
_entity_poly.pdbx_strand_id
1 'polypeptide(L)' 'LGLGTILRWGHALQQCHPTVCAGTLNGLSVTGDAQHQYRTLHKMYNNCEIVMGNLEIVLIDHTQDLSFLQV' A
#
# COMPACT_ATOMS: atom_id res chain seq x y z
N LEU A 1 -29.69 -22.85 37.26
CA LEU A 1 -30.14 -21.51 36.84
C LEU A 1 -29.10 -20.52 37.40
N GLY A 2 -28.01 -20.13 36.75
CA GLY A 2 -27.79 -19.91 35.32
C GLY A 2 -27.54 -18.43 35.09
N LEU A 3 -26.39 -17.90 35.56
CA LEU A 3 -25.84 -16.59 35.20
C LEU A 3 -24.31 -16.77 35.15
N GLY A 4 -23.78 -17.47 34.15
CA GLY A 4 -23.69 -16.91 32.82
C GLY A 4 -22.56 -15.88 32.84
N THR A 5 -21.32 -16.38 32.83
CA THR A 5 -20.12 -15.61 32.55
C THR A 5 -20.42 -14.58 31.47
N ILE A 6 -20.22 -13.30 31.78
CA ILE A 6 -20.25 -12.24 30.77
C ILE A 6 -19.06 -12.53 29.85
N LEU A 7 -19.27 -13.34 28.81
CA LEU A 7 -18.45 -13.31 27.63
C LEU A 7 -18.48 -11.86 27.16
N ARG A 8 -17.36 -11.15 27.32
CA ARG A 8 -17.05 -9.99 26.49
C ARG A 8 -16.93 -10.53 25.07
N TRP A 9 -18.05 -10.66 24.38
CA TRP A 9 -18.06 -10.87 22.94
C TRP A 9 -17.36 -9.66 22.32
N GLY A 10 -16.50 -9.93 21.33
CA GLY A 10 -15.92 -8.94 20.44
C GLY A 10 -17.01 -7.98 19.95
N HIS A 11 -16.71 -6.77 19.54
CA HIS A 11 -15.76 -6.46 18.51
C HIS A 11 -15.08 -5.15 18.89
N ALA A 12 -13.74 -5.14 18.97
CA ALA A 12 -13.06 -3.96 18.50
C ALA A 12 -13.43 -3.87 17.02
N LEU A 13 -14.42 -3.04 16.69
CA LEU A 13 -14.56 -2.51 15.34
C LEU A 13 -13.33 -1.62 15.16
N GLN A 14 -12.18 -2.25 14.92
CA GLN A 14 -11.08 -1.59 14.27
C GLN A 14 -11.70 -1.08 12.98
N GLN A 15 -11.95 0.22 12.91
CA GLN A 15 -12.27 0.83 11.64
C GLN A 15 -11.07 0.48 10.75
N CYS A 16 -11.26 -0.43 9.79
CA CYS A 16 -10.32 -0.68 8.72
C CYS A 16 -10.34 0.59 7.88
N HIS A 17 -9.60 1.61 8.32
CA HIS A 17 -9.29 2.71 7.45
C HIS A 17 -8.36 2.14 6.38
N PRO A 18 -8.69 2.35 5.10
CA PRO A 18 -7.85 1.89 4.02
C PRO A 18 -6.46 2.49 4.18
N THR A 19 -5.42 1.71 3.90
CA THR A 19 -4.06 2.23 3.97
C THR A 19 -3.85 3.23 2.83
N VAL A 20 -3.61 4.49 3.18
CA VAL A 20 -3.45 5.58 2.21
C VAL A 20 -1.99 5.95 2.05
N CYS A 21 -1.54 6.13 0.81
CA CYS A 21 -0.20 6.63 0.48
C CYS A 21 -0.27 7.84 -0.46
N ALA A 22 0.79 8.66 -0.46
CA ALA A 22 0.91 9.78 -1.38
C ALA A 22 1.35 9.30 -2.78
N GLY A 23 0.75 9.87 -3.83
CA GLY A 23 1.17 9.70 -5.21
C GLY A 23 2.21 10.72 -5.66
N THR A 24 2.52 10.73 -6.96
CA THR A 24 3.52 11.62 -7.57
C THR A 24 2.95 12.46 -8.73
N LEU A 25 3.74 13.43 -9.19
CA LEU A 25 3.47 14.28 -10.36
C LEU A 25 4.76 14.54 -11.14
N ASN A 26 5.57 13.50 -11.35
CA ASN A 26 6.89 13.59 -11.96
C ASN A 26 6.86 13.36 -13.47
N GLY A 27 5.77 12.79 -14.01
CA GLY A 27 5.67 12.42 -15.42
C GLY A 27 6.75 11.41 -15.80
N LEU A 28 7.59 11.75 -16.78
CA LEU A 28 8.73 10.92 -17.21
C LEU A 28 10.07 11.32 -16.56
N SER A 29 10.04 12.25 -15.60
CA SER A 29 11.25 12.66 -14.86
C SER A 29 11.60 11.61 -13.80
N VAL A 30 12.84 11.12 -13.84
CA VAL A 30 13.32 10.04 -12.97
C VAL A 30 14.67 10.42 -12.36
N THR A 31 14.92 9.90 -11.15
CA THR A 31 16.20 10.06 -10.45
C THR A 31 16.80 8.69 -10.17
N GLY A 32 18.04 8.44 -10.57
CA GLY A 32 18.68 7.13 -10.42
C GLY A 32 18.31 6.13 -11.51
N ASP A 33 18.68 4.87 -11.30
CA ASP A 33 18.50 3.78 -12.26
C ASP A 33 17.20 2.99 -12.04
N ALA A 34 16.93 2.00 -12.89
CA ALA A 34 15.72 1.18 -12.83
C ALA A 34 15.57 0.41 -11.50
N GLN A 35 16.70 -0.01 -10.90
CA GLN A 35 16.70 -0.72 -9.63
C GLN A 35 16.34 0.22 -8.48
N HIS A 36 16.82 1.46 -8.52
CA HIS A 36 16.45 2.51 -7.58
C HIS A 36 14.98 2.90 -7.70
N GLN A 37 14.47 3.00 -8.94
CA GLN A 37 13.06 3.27 -9.20
C GLN A 37 12.15 2.17 -8.65
N TYR A 38 12.49 0.89 -8.86
CA TYR A 38 11.75 -0.23 -8.28
C TYR A 38 11.69 -0.18 -6.76
N ARG A 39 12.83 0.07 -6.08
CA ARG A 39 12.87 0.17 -4.61
C ARG A 39 12.02 1.32 -4.10
N THR A 40 12.01 2.44 -4.82
CA THR A 40 11.19 3.61 -4.48
C THR A 40 9.71 3.28 -4.63
N LEU A 41 9.32 2.68 -5.76
CA LEU A 41 7.95 2.25 -6.03
C LEU A 41 7.43 1.26 -4.97
N HIS A 42 8.21 0.22 -4.67
CA HIS A 42 7.86 -0.76 -3.63
C HIS A 42 7.75 -0.09 -2.25
N LYS A 43 8.69 0.80 -1.90
CA LYS A 43 8.65 1.50 -0.61
C LYS A 43 7.40 2.39 -0.46
N MET A 44 6.97 3.03 -1.54
CA MET A 44 5.85 3.96 -1.52
C MET A 44 4.48 3.26 -1.50
N TYR A 45 4.34 2.16 -2.24
CA TYR A 45 3.03 1.58 -2.54
C TYR A 45 2.81 0.18 -1.95
N ASN A 46 3.81 -0.45 -1.32
CA ASN A 46 3.60 -1.72 -0.63
C ASN A 46 2.60 -1.56 0.51
N ASN A 47 1.55 -2.39 0.49
CA ASN A 47 0.40 -2.34 1.39
C ASN A 47 -0.40 -1.01 1.29
N CYS A 48 -0.37 -0.33 0.14
CA CYS A 48 -1.18 0.87 -0.08
C CYS A 48 -2.47 0.54 -0.84
N GLU A 49 -3.62 0.78 -0.21
CA GLU A 49 -4.95 0.57 -0.80
C GLU A 49 -5.44 1.79 -1.59
N ILE A 50 -5.10 3.00 -1.14
CA ILE A 50 -5.54 4.25 -1.78
C ILE A 50 -4.35 5.17 -2.02
N VAL A 51 -4.11 5.49 -3.29
CA VAL A 51 -3.11 6.48 -3.71
C VAL A 51 -3.77 7.86 -3.79
N MET A 52 -3.28 8.80 -2.97
CA MET A 52 -3.65 10.21 -3.07
C MET A 52 -2.73 10.91 -4.07
N GLY A 53 -3.15 10.97 -5.33
CA GLY A 53 -2.38 11.50 -6.45
C GLY A 53 -2.32 10.50 -7.60
N ASN A 54 -1.20 10.46 -8.32
CA ASN A 54 -1.01 9.50 -9.40
C ASN A 54 -0.07 8.36 -8.97
N LEU A 55 -0.40 7.14 -9.37
CA LEU A 55 0.54 6.02 -9.39
C LEU A 55 1.33 6.08 -10.70
N GLU A 56 2.56 6.58 -10.64
CA GLU A 56 3.45 6.67 -11.80
C GLU A 56 4.46 5.51 -11.76
N ILE A 57 4.38 4.60 -12.74
CA ILE A 57 5.31 3.47 -12.91
C ILE A 57 6.15 3.74 -14.15
N VAL A 58 7.36 4.26 -13.95
CA VAL A 58 8.28 4.69 -15.02
C VAL A 58 9.69 4.16 -14.77
N LEU A 59 10.45 3.88 -15.85
CA LEU A 59 11.81 3.35 -15.79
C LEU A 59 11.93 2.12 -14.84
N ILE A 60 11.05 1.13 -15.01
CA ILE A 60 11.11 -0.15 -14.27
C ILE A 60 11.54 -1.26 -15.24
N ASP A 61 12.38 -2.17 -14.75
CA ASP A 61 12.75 -3.37 -15.51
C ASP A 61 11.56 -4.34 -15.58
N HIS A 62 11.29 -4.88 -16.78
CA HIS A 62 10.23 -5.84 -17.04
C HIS A 62 10.24 -7.12 -16.19
N THR A 63 11.38 -7.44 -15.56
CA THR A 63 11.54 -8.62 -14.69
C THR A 63 11.14 -8.38 -13.24
N GLN A 64 10.85 -7.13 -12.84
CA GLN A 64 10.53 -6.79 -11.46
C GLN A 64 9.14 -7.27 -11.05
N ASP A 65 9.00 -7.69 -9.79
CA ASP A 65 7.73 -8.13 -9.24
C ASP A 65 6.91 -6.95 -8.72
N LEU A 66 5.78 -6.68 -9.38
CA LEU A 66 4.84 -5.63 -8.99
C LEU A 66 3.64 -6.16 -8.19
N SER A 67 3.71 -7.39 -7.67
CA SER A 67 2.65 -8.02 -6.87
C SER A 67 2.22 -7.19 -5.65
N PHE A 68 3.11 -6.37 -5.08
CA PHE A 68 2.82 -5.47 -3.97
C PHE A 68 1.77 -4.38 -4.28
N LEU A 69 1.42 -4.18 -5.56
CA LEU A 69 0.33 -3.30 -5.99
C LEU A 69 -1.05 -3.97 -5.91
N GLN A 70 -1.10 -5.28 -5.67
CA GLN A 70 -2.33 -6.04 -5.52
C GLN A 70 -2.63 -6.17 -4.03
N VAL A 71 -3.50 -5.29 -3.52
CA VAL A 71 -3.96 -5.28 -2.12
C VAL A 71 -5.42 -5.71 -2.06
#